data_AF-A0A7C2VT10-F1
#
_entry.id   AF-A0A7C2VT10-F1
#
_cell.length_a   1.000
_cell.length_b   1.000
_cell.length_c   1.000
_cell.angle_alpha   90.00
_cell.angle_beta   90.00
_cell.angle_gamma   90.00
#
_symmetry.space_group_name_H-M   'P 1'
#
loop_
_entity.id
_entity.type
_entity.pdbx_description
1 polymer ?
#
loop_
_entity_poly.entity_id
_entity_poly.type
_entity_poly.pdbx_seq_one_letter_code
_entity_poly.pdbx_strand_id
1 'polypeptide(L)'
;MRFGAKLTLSITLAALIPTLIFLLLSYDLISRSIEKWADERVERALIESSRAIMEIEAFHANQMSDLVKRIAMDVELADALEAGKSVGDIVSSHAPDEILAVYDRSGRLLFSSLPDITPKRITDFLPPVGDLSFEPTTSDIPMVDGELFACAMPILSEDGRRRLGAAVVFRKLPFARRRVEEGKRLYQAQASGRSPAIRTVLITLSLAAILIFTISITASSLMMRSVKRSLRRLMAGIDEIGKGNLDYRVRVNSKDEFAELAGAFNRMAEQIKRSREEIKRAEKMAAWREVAQKLAHEIKNPLTPIQLSAQRLRRRYRSGDREGFEELLDRCVDTIIR
;
A
#
# COMPACT_ATOMS: atom_id res chain seq x y z
N MET A 1 18.96 13.47 -24.57
CA MET A 1 19.04 12.96 -23.17
C MET A 1 20.21 12.00 -23.02
N ARG A 2 21.10 12.22 -22.04
CA ARG A 2 22.21 11.31 -21.68
C ARG A 2 21.65 9.93 -21.32
N PHE A 3 22.27 8.83 -21.78
CA PHE A 3 21.84 7.43 -21.58
C PHE A 3 21.37 7.13 -20.14
N GLY A 4 22.11 7.62 -19.14
CA GLY A 4 21.75 7.44 -17.74
C GLY A 4 20.44 8.09 -17.31
N ALA A 5 20.03 9.21 -17.91
CA ALA A 5 18.74 9.83 -17.62
C ALA A 5 17.57 9.00 -18.16
N LYS A 6 17.74 8.39 -19.34
CA LYS A 6 16.72 7.51 -19.93
C LYS A 6 16.51 6.25 -19.09
N LEU A 7 17.60 5.60 -18.66
CA LEU A 7 17.49 4.37 -17.85
C LEU A 7 16.94 4.64 -16.44
N THR A 8 17.35 5.74 -15.79
CA THR A 8 16.73 6.13 -14.50
C THR A 8 15.23 6.39 -14.69
N LEU A 9 14.84 7.11 -15.74
CA LEU A 9 13.43 7.34 -16.06
C LEU A 9 12.67 6.02 -16.30
N SER A 10 13.22 5.09 -17.07
CA SER A 10 12.62 3.78 -17.33
C SER A 10 12.42 2.96 -16.05
N ILE A 11 13.42 2.92 -15.16
CA ILE A 11 13.32 2.20 -13.89
C ILE A 11 12.30 2.87 -12.96
N THR A 12 12.26 4.21 -12.91
CA THR A 12 11.25 4.92 -12.12
C THR A 12 9.84 4.68 -12.65
N LEU A 13 9.63 4.66 -13.96
CA LEU A 13 8.32 4.35 -14.56
C LEU A 13 7.89 2.92 -14.24
N ALA A 14 8.81 1.96 -14.36
CA ALA A 14 8.55 0.55 -14.07
C ALA A 14 8.18 0.31 -12.60
N ALA A 15 8.70 1.11 -11.67
CA ALA A 15 8.34 1.06 -10.25
C ALA A 15 7.04 1.83 -9.93
N LEU A 16 6.80 2.96 -10.59
CA LEU A 16 5.66 3.83 -10.32
C LEU A 16 4.33 3.19 -10.72
N ILE A 17 4.28 2.56 -11.91
CA ILE A 17 3.03 2.05 -12.48
C ILE A 17 2.41 0.96 -11.58
N PRO A 18 3.13 -0.12 -11.18
CA PRO A 18 2.56 -1.14 -10.31
C PRO A 18 2.19 -0.60 -8.93
N THR A 19 2.97 0.34 -8.39
CA THR A 19 2.71 0.96 -7.09
C THR A 19 1.42 1.77 -7.12
N LEU A 20 1.20 2.55 -8.18
CA LEU A 20 -0.01 3.33 -8.37
C LEU A 20 -1.24 2.42 -8.56
N ILE A 21 -1.11 1.37 -9.38
CA ILE A 21 -2.17 0.37 -9.57
C ILE A 21 -2.53 -0.27 -8.23
N PHE A 22 -1.54 -0.70 -7.45
CA PHE A 22 -1.75 -1.29 -6.13
C PHE A 22 -2.48 -0.32 -5.19
N LEU A 23 -2.07 0.95 -5.16
CA LEU A 23 -2.69 1.96 -4.31
C LEU A 23 -4.15 2.21 -4.70
N LEU A 24 -4.44 2.32 -6.00
CA LEU A 24 -5.80 2.50 -6.51
C LEU A 24 -6.68 1.28 -6.23
N LEU A 25 -6.18 0.07 -6.50
CA LEU A 25 -6.90 -1.17 -6.23
C LEU A 25 -7.17 -1.35 -4.73
N SER A 26 -6.18 -1.07 -3.89
CA SER A 26 -6.33 -1.15 -2.44
C SER A 26 -7.34 -0.13 -1.93
N TYR A 27 -7.32 1.10 -2.44
CA TYR A 27 -8.33 2.12 -2.11
C TYR A 27 -9.74 1.62 -2.46
N ASP A 28 -9.94 1.13 -3.69
CA ASP A 28 -11.24 0.67 -4.17
C ASP A 28 -11.77 -0.54 -3.37
N LEU A 29 -10.93 -1.54 -3.12
CA LEU A 29 -11.30 -2.71 -2.33
C LEU A 29 -11.66 -2.36 -0.89
N ILE A 30 -10.84 -1.53 -0.23
CA ILE A 30 -11.04 -1.19 1.19
C ILE A 30 -12.27 -0.30 1.37
N SER A 31 -12.43 0.72 0.54
CA SER A 31 -13.60 1.60 0.58
C SER A 31 -14.89 0.83 0.33
N ARG A 32 -14.96 0.07 -0.76
CA ARG A 32 -16.16 -0.70 -1.11
C ARG A 32 -16.46 -1.83 -0.13
N SER A 33 -15.44 -2.54 0.37
CA SER A 33 -15.66 -3.67 1.28
C SER A 33 -16.19 -3.24 2.64
N ILE A 34 -15.68 -2.13 3.18
CA ILE A 34 -16.05 -1.68 4.53
C ILE A 34 -17.43 -1.02 4.52
N GLU A 35 -17.70 -0.14 3.55
CA GLU A 35 -18.99 0.55 3.45
C GLU A 35 -20.13 -0.43 3.14
N LYS A 36 -19.92 -1.32 2.16
CA LYS A 36 -21.02 -2.17 1.66
C LYS A 36 -21.42 -3.29 2.61
N TRP A 37 -20.47 -3.91 3.32
CA TRP A 37 -20.79 -5.03 4.20
C TRP A 37 -21.30 -4.58 5.58
N ALA A 38 -20.78 -3.46 6.09
CA ALA A 38 -21.10 -3.01 7.44
C ALA A 38 -22.37 -2.17 7.50
N ASP A 39 -22.64 -1.32 6.50
CA ASP A 39 -23.73 -0.34 6.61
C ASP A 39 -25.09 -0.88 6.18
N GLU A 40 -25.15 -1.53 5.01
CA GLU A 40 -26.41 -1.81 4.35
C GLU A 40 -27.26 -2.93 4.99
N ARG A 41 -26.65 -3.86 5.74
CA ARG A 41 -27.35 -5.00 6.37
C ARG A 41 -27.85 -4.65 7.77
N VAL A 42 -26.99 -4.06 8.59
CA VAL A 42 -27.31 -3.75 9.99
C VAL A 42 -28.29 -2.57 10.05
N GLU A 43 -28.08 -1.55 9.23
CA GLU A 43 -29.01 -0.41 9.16
C GLU A 43 -30.38 -0.84 8.67
N ARG A 44 -30.46 -1.67 7.62
CA ARG A 44 -31.75 -2.23 7.17
C ARG A 44 -32.44 -3.04 8.26
N ALA A 45 -31.73 -3.95 8.93
CA ALA A 45 -32.30 -4.74 10.01
C ALA A 45 -32.81 -3.86 11.17
N LEU A 46 -32.10 -2.79 11.52
CA LEU A 46 -32.53 -1.84 12.54
C LEU A 46 -33.75 -1.02 12.09
N ILE A 47 -33.79 -0.57 10.83
CA ILE A 47 -34.93 0.17 10.26
C ILE A 47 -36.17 -0.73 10.21
N GLU A 48 -36.02 -1.97 9.72
CA GLU A 48 -37.09 -2.95 9.66
C GLU A 48 -37.60 -3.31 11.06
N SER A 49 -36.68 -3.48 12.03
CA SER A 49 -37.04 -3.70 13.43
C SER A 49 -37.79 -2.50 14.01
N SER A 50 -37.32 -1.26 13.82
CA SER A 50 -38.02 -0.06 14.27
C SER A 50 -39.41 0.08 13.64
N ARG A 51 -39.55 -0.25 12.35
CA ARG A 51 -40.85 -0.23 11.67
C ARG A 51 -41.80 -1.27 12.26
N ALA A 52 -41.35 -2.50 12.44
CA ALA A 52 -42.16 -3.57 13.03
C ALA A 52 -42.60 -3.22 14.47
N ILE A 53 -41.71 -2.58 15.25
CA ILE A 53 -42.04 -2.05 16.58
C ILE A 53 -43.17 -1.03 16.50
N MET A 54 -43.05 -0.02 15.63
CA MET A 54 -44.07 1.02 15.46
C MET A 54 -45.42 0.44 15.02
N GLU A 55 -45.42 -0.57 14.14
CA GLU A 55 -46.65 -1.24 13.71
C GLU A 55 -47.32 -2.00 14.85
N ILE A 56 -46.56 -2.74 15.65
CA ILE A 56 -47.07 -3.47 16.83
C ILE A 56 -47.55 -2.51 17.93
N GLU A 57 -46.82 -1.42 18.17
CA GLU A 57 -47.22 -0.37 19.11
C GLU A 57 -48.53 0.28 18.66
N ALA A 58 -48.65 0.67 17.39
CA ALA A 58 -49.89 1.25 16.86
C ALA A 58 -51.07 0.28 16.97
N PHE A 59 -50.84 -1.00 16.65
CA PHE A 59 -51.85 -2.04 16.80
C PHE A 59 -52.31 -2.20 18.26
N HIS A 60 -51.38 -2.30 19.21
CA HIS A 60 -51.70 -2.39 20.63
C HIS A 60 -52.34 -1.12 21.18
N ALA A 61 -51.86 0.06 20.79
CA ALA A 61 -52.42 1.34 21.19
C ALA A 61 -53.89 1.45 20.79
N ASN A 62 -54.24 1.07 19.56
CA ASN A 62 -55.62 1.06 19.09
C ASN A 62 -56.48 0.06 19.89
N GLN A 63 -56.02 -1.18 20.07
CA GLN A 63 -56.77 -2.18 20.85
C GLN A 63 -56.98 -1.77 22.31
N MET A 64 -55.94 -1.24 22.95
CA MET A 64 -55.98 -0.80 24.34
C MET A 64 -56.82 0.46 24.52
N SER A 65 -56.76 1.40 23.55
CA SER A 65 -57.60 2.59 23.51
C SER A 65 -59.08 2.22 23.46
N ASP A 66 -59.46 1.26 22.63
CA ASP A 66 -60.84 0.79 22.56
C ASP A 66 -61.28 0.09 23.85
N LEU A 67 -60.40 -0.71 24.45
CA LEU A 67 -60.69 -1.43 25.69
C LEU A 67 -60.81 -0.48 26.90
N VAL A 68 -59.83 0.40 27.10
CA VAL A 68 -59.82 1.35 28.22
C VAL A 68 -60.99 2.32 28.14
N LYS A 69 -61.44 2.66 26.92
CA LYS A 69 -62.63 3.48 26.71
C LYS A 69 -63.91 2.75 27.11
N ARG A 70 -64.05 1.46 26.79
CA ARG A 70 -65.20 0.66 27.27
C ARG A 70 -65.23 0.58 28.79
N ILE A 71 -64.08 0.32 29.41
CA ILE A 71 -63.96 0.24 30.88
C ILE A 71 -64.26 1.60 31.52
N ALA A 72 -63.67 2.69 31.01
CA ALA A 72 -63.84 4.01 31.61
C ALA A 72 -65.24 4.62 31.43
N MET A 73 -66.01 4.12 30.46
CA MET A 73 -67.39 4.51 30.21
C MET A 73 -68.42 3.54 30.81
N ASP A 74 -67.97 2.53 31.56
CA ASP A 74 -68.87 1.62 32.26
C ASP A 74 -69.56 2.32 33.44
N VAL A 75 -70.89 2.31 33.43
CA VAL A 75 -71.74 2.95 34.43
C VAL A 75 -71.62 2.24 35.77
N GLU A 76 -71.54 0.89 35.78
CA GLU A 76 -71.40 0.14 37.03
C GLU A 76 -70.08 0.45 37.73
N LEU A 77 -69.02 0.64 36.95
CA LEU A 77 -67.71 1.03 37.46
C LEU A 77 -67.74 2.46 38.04
N ALA A 78 -68.37 3.42 37.35
CA ALA A 78 -68.50 4.79 37.83
C ALA A 78 -69.28 4.85 39.15
N ASP A 79 -70.43 4.17 39.24
CA ASP A 79 -71.26 4.09 40.44
C ASP A 79 -70.53 3.45 41.62
N ALA A 80 -69.77 2.38 41.36
CA ALA A 80 -68.97 1.72 42.37
C ALA A 80 -67.87 2.64 42.93
N LEU A 81 -67.22 3.43 42.07
CA LEU A 81 -66.20 4.41 42.48
C LEU A 81 -66.80 5.55 43.31
N GLU A 82 -67.98 6.06 42.95
CA GLU A 82 -68.67 7.09 43.74
C GLU A 82 -69.11 6.58 45.10
N ALA A 83 -69.60 5.34 45.15
CA ALA A 83 -70.03 4.69 46.38
C ALA A 83 -68.87 4.14 47.23
N GLY A 84 -67.61 4.23 46.75
CA GLY A 84 -66.44 3.69 47.44
C GLY A 84 -66.44 2.17 47.58
N LYS A 85 -67.11 1.45 46.68
CA LYS A 85 -67.20 -0.02 46.65
C LYS A 85 -65.98 -0.64 45.96
N SER A 86 -65.79 -1.94 46.16
CA SER A 86 -64.78 -2.71 45.41
C SER A 86 -65.11 -2.72 43.93
N VAL A 87 -64.12 -2.45 43.09
CA VAL A 87 -64.24 -2.40 41.62
C VAL A 87 -63.66 -3.63 40.93
N GLY A 88 -63.05 -4.55 41.68
CA GLY A 88 -62.28 -5.66 41.10
C GLY A 88 -63.08 -6.58 40.20
N ASP A 89 -64.26 -7.04 40.65
CA ASP A 89 -65.10 -7.96 39.88
C ASP A 89 -65.63 -7.32 38.58
N ILE A 90 -65.92 -6.01 38.62
CA ILE A 90 -66.40 -5.22 37.48
C ILE A 90 -65.29 -5.06 36.45
N VAL A 91 -64.07 -4.71 36.90
CA VAL A 91 -62.93 -4.50 35.99
C VAL A 91 -62.45 -5.84 35.40
N SER A 92 -62.43 -6.91 36.19
CA SER A 92 -62.04 -8.25 35.72
C SER A 92 -63.02 -8.86 34.73
N SER A 93 -64.30 -8.48 34.76
CA SER A 93 -65.30 -8.97 33.78
C SER A 93 -65.09 -8.39 32.37
N HIS A 94 -64.49 -7.20 32.26
CA HIS A 94 -64.28 -6.53 30.98
C HIS A 94 -63.21 -7.16 30.12
N ALA A 95 -62.13 -7.65 30.73
CA ALA A 95 -61.05 -8.35 30.04
C ALA A 95 -60.23 -9.20 31.05
N PRO A 96 -60.60 -10.47 31.26
CA PRO A 96 -59.95 -11.32 32.26
C PRO A 96 -58.49 -11.65 31.91
N ASP A 97 -58.13 -11.59 30.64
CA ASP A 97 -56.78 -11.89 30.14
C ASP A 97 -55.89 -10.65 29.98
N GLU A 98 -56.42 -9.46 30.25
CA GLU A 98 -55.68 -8.21 30.10
C GLU A 98 -55.14 -7.69 31.43
N ILE A 99 -54.04 -6.96 31.32
CA ILE A 99 -53.43 -6.34 32.47
C ILE A 99 -54.11 -4.99 32.71
N LEU A 100 -54.75 -4.81 33.86
CA LEU A 100 -55.62 -3.68 34.17
C LEU A 100 -55.28 -3.11 35.53
N ALA A 101 -55.42 -1.80 35.68
CA ALA A 101 -55.44 -1.13 36.97
C ALA A 101 -56.48 -0.01 36.99
N VAL A 102 -57.05 0.23 38.16
CA VAL A 102 -57.92 1.38 38.42
C VAL A 102 -57.34 2.19 39.55
N TYR A 103 -57.26 3.50 39.34
CA TYR A 103 -56.78 4.47 40.30
C TYR A 103 -57.91 5.42 40.69
N ASP A 104 -57.90 5.88 41.93
CA ASP A 104 -58.79 6.95 42.37
C ASP A 104 -58.32 8.33 41.88
N ARG A 105 -59.12 9.37 42.14
CA ARG A 105 -58.79 10.76 41.80
C ARG A 105 -57.45 11.25 42.39
N SER A 106 -57.00 10.70 43.50
CA SER A 106 -55.72 11.04 44.14
C SER A 106 -54.52 10.28 43.54
N GLY A 107 -54.76 9.37 42.60
CA GLY A 107 -53.74 8.51 42.00
C GLY A 107 -53.40 7.29 42.85
N ARG A 108 -54.22 6.96 43.86
CA ARG A 108 -54.04 5.74 44.66
C ARG A 108 -54.69 4.56 43.94
N LEU A 109 -53.96 3.44 43.91
CA LEU A 109 -54.42 2.20 43.29
C LEU A 109 -55.61 1.60 44.07
N LEU A 110 -56.71 1.37 43.36
CA LEU A 110 -57.91 0.69 43.87
C LEU A 110 -57.98 -0.77 43.44
N PHE A 111 -57.48 -1.08 42.23
CA PHE A 111 -57.42 -2.43 41.68
C PHE A 111 -56.22 -2.58 40.74
N SER A 112 -55.60 -3.76 40.73
CA SER A 112 -54.55 -4.13 39.77
C SER A 112 -54.59 -5.64 39.52
N SER A 113 -54.52 -6.06 38.25
CA SER A 113 -54.22 -7.45 37.90
C SER A 113 -52.72 -7.73 37.82
N LEU A 114 -51.85 -6.72 38.01
CA LEU A 114 -50.41 -6.88 38.21
C LEU A 114 -50.07 -7.01 39.71
N PRO A 115 -49.54 -8.17 40.16
CA PRO A 115 -49.19 -8.37 41.57
C PRO A 115 -47.90 -7.66 42.03
N ASP A 116 -46.95 -7.38 41.13
CA ASP A 116 -45.57 -7.01 41.49
C ASP A 116 -45.12 -5.57 41.12
N ILE A 117 -46.02 -4.71 40.65
CA ILE A 117 -45.66 -3.33 40.30
C ILE A 117 -46.26 -2.36 41.33
N THR A 118 -45.40 -1.81 42.18
CA THR A 118 -45.80 -0.90 43.26
C THR A 118 -46.49 0.36 42.68
N PRO A 119 -47.63 0.81 43.24
CA PRO A 119 -48.44 1.93 42.72
C PRO A 119 -47.64 3.20 42.39
N LYS A 120 -46.64 3.53 43.23
CA LYS A 120 -45.81 4.74 43.10
C LYS A 120 -45.04 4.80 41.78
N ARG A 121 -44.57 3.67 41.25
CA ARG A 121 -43.74 3.66 40.03
C ARG A 121 -44.55 3.91 38.77
N ILE A 122 -45.82 3.48 38.70
CA ILE A 122 -46.65 3.66 37.50
C ILE A 122 -47.12 5.11 37.39
N THR A 123 -47.50 5.72 38.50
CA THR A 123 -47.90 7.14 38.56
C THR A 123 -46.76 8.10 38.23
N ASP A 124 -45.50 7.66 38.30
CA ASP A 124 -44.35 8.46 37.87
C ASP A 124 -44.27 8.62 36.33
N PHE A 125 -44.92 7.72 35.57
CA PHE A 125 -44.91 7.72 34.10
C PHE A 125 -46.26 8.08 33.47
N LEU A 126 -47.34 8.13 34.26
CA LEU A 126 -48.66 8.58 33.82
C LEU A 126 -48.94 9.99 34.36
N PRO A 127 -49.58 10.87 33.58
CA PRO A 127 -50.05 12.15 34.11
C PRO A 127 -50.99 11.94 35.30
N PRO A 128 -51.03 12.88 36.26
CA PRO A 128 -52.04 12.87 37.31
C PRO A 128 -53.45 12.75 36.72
N VAL A 129 -54.37 12.09 37.43
CA VAL A 129 -55.75 11.87 36.96
C VAL A 129 -56.45 13.19 36.58
N GLY A 130 -56.11 14.28 37.25
CA GLY A 130 -56.61 15.64 36.95
C GLY A 130 -56.14 16.21 35.61
N ASP A 131 -55.04 15.71 35.06
CA ASP A 131 -54.39 16.21 33.84
C ASP A 131 -54.55 15.26 32.64
N LEU A 132 -55.10 14.06 32.84
CA LEU A 132 -55.38 13.12 31.75
C LEU A 132 -56.32 13.74 30.70
N SER A 133 -56.08 13.42 29.43
CA SER A 133 -56.97 13.81 28.34
C SER A 133 -58.30 13.04 28.40
N PHE A 134 -59.35 13.58 27.78
CA PHE A 134 -60.58 12.83 27.51
C PHE A 134 -60.36 11.76 26.41
N GLU A 135 -59.24 11.84 25.69
CA GLU A 135 -58.77 10.79 24.79
C GLU A 135 -57.79 9.85 25.51
N PRO A 136 -57.76 8.56 25.15
CA PRO A 136 -56.83 7.60 25.73
C PRO A 136 -55.38 8.06 25.60
N THR A 137 -54.69 8.17 26.73
CA THR A 137 -53.31 8.63 26.82
C THR A 137 -52.38 7.42 26.90
N THR A 138 -51.43 7.32 25.98
CA THR A 138 -50.45 6.23 25.96
C THR A 138 -49.14 6.65 26.62
N SER A 139 -48.49 5.73 27.34
CA SER A 139 -47.18 5.98 27.97
C SER A 139 -46.35 4.70 28.06
N ASP A 140 -45.04 4.86 27.95
CA ASP A 140 -44.05 3.78 28.03
C ASP A 140 -43.52 3.64 29.47
N ILE A 141 -43.67 2.47 30.07
CA ILE A 141 -43.24 2.18 31.44
C ILE A 141 -42.09 1.17 31.44
N PRO A 142 -40.88 1.56 31.90
CA PRO A 142 -39.74 0.65 31.96
C PRO A 142 -39.93 -0.41 33.05
N MET A 143 -39.66 -1.68 32.74
CA MET A 143 -39.59 -2.78 33.70
C MET A 143 -38.21 -3.47 33.69
N VAL A 144 -37.94 -4.26 34.74
CA VAL A 144 -36.73 -5.08 34.84
C VAL A 144 -36.65 -6.12 33.70
N ASP A 145 -37.79 -6.71 33.33
CA ASP A 145 -37.90 -7.77 32.30
C ASP A 145 -38.76 -7.37 31.09
N GLY A 146 -38.61 -6.13 30.61
CA GLY A 146 -39.25 -5.63 29.38
C GLY A 146 -39.77 -4.21 29.48
N GLU A 147 -40.66 -3.85 28.57
CA GLU A 147 -41.37 -2.56 28.57
C GLU A 147 -42.87 -2.85 28.64
N LEU A 148 -43.56 -2.12 29.53
CA LEU A 148 -45.02 -2.10 29.57
C LEU A 148 -45.49 -0.87 28.81
N PHE A 149 -46.36 -1.11 27.84
CA PHE A 149 -47.13 -0.07 27.21
C PHE A 149 -48.40 0.14 28.02
N ALA A 150 -48.69 1.37 28.45
CA ALA A 150 -49.87 1.70 29.23
C ALA A 150 -50.78 2.62 28.42
N CYS A 151 -52.09 2.41 28.52
CA CYS A 151 -53.12 3.30 27.98
C CYS A 151 -54.10 3.66 29.08
N ALA A 152 -54.23 4.95 29.37
CA ALA A 152 -55.01 5.47 30.48
C ALA A 152 -56.14 6.37 30.00
N MET A 153 -57.31 6.28 30.65
CA MET A 153 -58.44 7.18 30.42
C MET A 153 -59.10 7.56 31.75
N PRO A 154 -59.50 8.84 31.94
CA PRO A 154 -60.21 9.24 33.14
C PRO A 154 -61.59 8.60 33.17
N ILE A 155 -61.98 8.10 34.34
CA ILE A 155 -63.34 7.63 34.62
C ILE A 155 -64.14 8.83 35.09
N LEU A 156 -65.27 9.09 34.44
CA LEU A 156 -66.13 10.24 34.73
C LEU A 156 -67.35 9.81 35.54
N SER A 157 -67.89 10.74 36.31
CA SER A 157 -69.22 10.63 36.90
C SER A 157 -70.28 10.57 35.80
N GLU A 158 -71.47 10.05 36.12
CA GLU A 158 -72.60 9.94 35.21
C GLU A 158 -72.96 11.30 34.55
N ASP A 159 -72.73 12.40 35.28
CA ASP A 159 -72.93 13.77 34.79
C ASP A 159 -71.84 14.27 33.82
N GLY A 160 -70.76 13.50 33.64
CA GLY A 160 -69.59 13.79 32.81
C GLY A 160 -68.70 14.94 33.33
N ARG A 161 -69.02 15.54 34.48
CA ARG A 161 -68.37 16.77 34.98
C ARG A 161 -67.25 16.49 35.96
N ARG A 162 -67.29 15.35 36.64
CA ARG A 162 -66.31 14.99 37.69
C ARG A 162 -65.47 13.80 37.26
N ARG A 163 -64.14 13.91 37.44
CA ARG A 163 -63.21 12.77 37.32
C ARG A 163 -63.21 11.99 38.62
N LEU A 164 -63.63 10.74 38.56
CA LEU A 164 -63.71 9.82 39.70
C LEU A 164 -62.39 9.07 39.91
N GLY A 165 -61.70 8.77 38.81
CA GLY A 165 -60.48 7.98 38.81
C GLY A 165 -59.89 7.85 37.40
N ALA A 166 -59.01 6.88 37.22
CA ALA A 166 -58.48 6.52 35.91
C ALA A 166 -58.45 4.99 35.76
N ALA A 167 -58.91 4.51 34.61
CA ALA A 167 -58.69 3.14 34.16
C ALA A 167 -57.40 3.11 33.34
N VAL A 168 -56.57 2.09 33.57
CA VAL A 168 -55.31 1.90 32.86
C VAL A 168 -55.22 0.46 32.38
N VAL A 169 -55.06 0.27 31.08
CA VAL A 169 -54.75 -1.01 30.46
C VAL A 169 -53.25 -1.06 30.22
N PHE A 170 -52.63 -2.22 30.43
CA PHE A 170 -51.21 -2.46 30.14
C PHE A 170 -51.03 -3.62 29.17
N ARG A 171 -50.01 -3.52 28.32
CA ARG A 171 -49.53 -4.59 27.44
C ARG A 171 -48.04 -4.74 27.62
N LYS A 172 -47.58 -5.98 27.82
CA LYS A 172 -46.15 -6.28 27.76
C LYS A 172 -45.71 -6.33 26.30
N LEU A 173 -44.76 -5.49 25.93
CA LEU A 173 -44.14 -5.59 24.61
C LEU A 173 -43.08 -6.70 24.61
N PRO A 174 -43.07 -7.60 23.60
CA PRO A 174 -42.15 -8.73 23.55
C PRO A 174 -40.69 -8.32 23.28
N PHE A 175 -40.48 -7.09 22.81
CA PHE A 175 -39.17 -6.49 22.58
C PHE A 175 -39.09 -5.17 23.35
N ALA A 176 -37.92 -4.82 23.86
CA ALA A 176 -37.69 -3.52 24.45
C ALA A 176 -37.34 -2.54 23.32
N ARG A 177 -38.26 -1.62 22.99
CA ARG A 177 -38.03 -0.54 22.03
C ARG A 177 -36.77 0.24 22.37
N ARG A 178 -36.50 0.50 23.67
CA ARG A 178 -35.25 1.14 24.09
C ARG A 178 -34.02 0.38 23.62
N ARG A 179 -34.02 -0.96 23.60
CA ARG A 179 -32.85 -1.74 23.16
C ARG A 179 -32.60 -1.58 21.66
N VAL A 180 -33.65 -1.49 20.84
CA VAL A 180 -33.51 -1.27 19.40
C VAL A 180 -33.12 0.18 19.12
N GLU A 181 -33.71 1.14 19.83
CA GLU A 181 -33.37 2.55 19.73
C GLU A 181 -31.92 2.83 20.18
N GLU A 182 -31.50 2.22 21.28
CA GLU A 182 -30.14 2.27 21.81
C GLU A 182 -29.16 1.59 20.86
N GLY A 183 -29.50 0.40 20.37
CA GLY A 183 -28.73 -0.30 19.35
C GLY A 183 -28.52 0.56 18.09
N LYS A 184 -29.57 1.24 17.63
CA LYS A 184 -29.51 2.18 16.51
C LYS A 184 -28.62 3.39 16.81
N ARG A 185 -28.73 4.00 18.00
CA ARG A 185 -27.89 5.12 18.41
C ARG A 185 -26.42 4.74 18.50
N LEU A 186 -26.11 3.61 19.15
CA LEU A 186 -24.75 3.09 19.27
C LEU A 186 -24.15 2.79 17.89
N TYR A 187 -24.95 2.18 17.02
CA TYR A 187 -24.56 1.91 15.65
C TYR A 187 -24.25 3.19 14.86
N GLN A 188 -25.13 4.20 14.91
CA GLN A 188 -24.92 5.49 14.25
C GLN A 188 -23.68 6.24 14.80
N ALA A 189 -23.47 6.19 16.11
CA ALA A 189 -22.28 6.74 16.75
C ALA A 189 -21.00 6.04 16.27
N GLN A 190 -21.03 4.70 16.12
CA GLN A 190 -19.89 3.92 15.64
C GLN A 190 -19.65 4.08 14.13
N ALA A 191 -20.71 4.17 13.32
CA ALA A 191 -20.62 4.41 11.88
C ALA A 191 -19.91 5.74 11.57
N SER A 192 -20.19 6.78 12.37
CA SER A 192 -19.50 8.08 12.29
C SER A 192 -17.98 7.97 12.51
N GLY A 193 -17.54 6.98 13.30
CA GLY A 193 -16.13 6.70 13.59
C GLY A 193 -15.39 5.81 12.57
N ARG A 194 -16.06 5.26 11.55
CA ARG A 194 -15.41 4.43 10.52
C ARG A 194 -14.60 5.25 9.51
N SER A 195 -15.06 6.47 9.20
CA SER A 195 -14.37 7.36 8.27
C SER A 195 -12.90 7.70 8.66
N PRO A 196 -12.54 7.98 9.94
CA PRO A 196 -11.14 8.16 10.31
C PRO A 196 -10.32 6.87 10.29
N ALA A 197 -10.93 5.69 10.50
CA ALA A 197 -10.23 4.41 10.42
C ALA A 197 -9.80 4.09 8.98
N ILE A 198 -10.72 4.23 8.02
CA ILE A 198 -10.41 4.09 6.58
C ILE A 198 -9.33 5.11 6.19
N ARG A 199 -9.47 6.38 6.62
CA ARG A 199 -8.46 7.42 6.36
C ARG A 199 -7.08 7.04 6.88
N THR A 200 -6.99 6.47 8.09
CA THR A 200 -5.71 6.03 8.68
C THR A 200 -5.08 4.89 7.86
N VAL A 201 -5.89 3.92 7.43
CA VAL A 201 -5.41 2.83 6.56
C VAL A 201 -4.92 3.37 5.22
N LEU A 202 -5.63 4.33 4.62
CA LEU A 202 -5.20 4.95 3.36
C LEU A 202 -3.93 5.78 3.51
N ILE A 203 -3.79 6.52 4.62
CA ILE A 203 -2.56 7.28 4.93
C ILE A 203 -1.37 6.32 5.10
N THR A 204 -1.54 5.23 5.86
CA THR A 204 -0.46 4.25 6.08
C THR A 204 -0.04 3.55 4.79
N LEU A 205 -1.00 3.16 3.93
CA LEU A 205 -0.71 2.62 2.60
C LEU A 205 -0.01 3.64 1.69
N SER A 206 -0.43 4.90 1.72
CA SER A 206 0.21 5.97 0.95
C SER A 206 1.64 6.22 1.40
N LEU A 207 1.90 6.23 2.71
CA LEU A 207 3.24 6.34 3.28
C LEU A 207 4.13 5.15 2.89
N ALA A 208 3.59 3.92 2.94
CA ALA A 208 4.29 2.72 2.50
C ALA A 208 4.65 2.79 1.00
N ALA A 209 3.73 3.24 0.16
CA ALA A 209 3.96 3.44 -1.27
C ALA A 209 5.06 4.48 -1.54
N ILE A 210 5.03 5.62 -0.83
CA ILE A 210 6.07 6.67 -0.92
C ILE A 210 7.44 6.12 -0.48
N LEU A 211 7.48 5.33 0.58
CA LEU A 211 8.71 4.71 1.07
C LEU A 211 9.32 3.76 0.03
N ILE A 212 8.51 2.86 -0.53
CA ILE A 212 8.92 1.91 -1.58
C ILE A 212 9.41 2.67 -2.82
N PHE A 213 8.71 3.73 -3.20
CA PHE A 213 9.09 4.58 -4.34
C PHE A 213 10.44 5.26 -4.10
N THR A 214 10.66 5.80 -2.91
CA THR A 214 11.91 6.48 -2.52
C THR A 214 13.09 5.51 -2.47
N ILE A 215 12.89 4.31 -1.91
CA ILE A 215 13.88 3.23 -1.92
C ILE A 215 14.24 2.86 -3.36
N SER A 216 13.24 2.71 -4.24
CA SER A 216 13.44 2.36 -5.64
C SER A 216 14.26 3.41 -6.40
N ILE A 217 13.96 4.70 -6.22
CA ILE A 217 14.74 5.80 -6.81
C ILE A 217 16.18 5.79 -6.30
N THR A 218 16.36 5.63 -4.99
CA THR A 218 17.69 5.67 -4.36
C THR A 218 18.56 4.51 -4.84
N ALA A 219 18.02 3.29 -4.85
CA ALA A 219 18.68 2.09 -5.36
C ALA A 219 19.04 2.24 -6.86
N SER A 220 18.10 2.71 -7.68
CA SER A 220 18.33 2.98 -9.12
C SER A 220 19.47 3.98 -9.35
N SER A 221 19.49 5.06 -8.56
CA SER A 221 20.54 6.09 -8.65
C SER A 221 21.92 5.54 -8.27
N LEU A 222 22.01 4.71 -7.22
CA LEU A 222 23.25 4.07 -6.81
C LEU A 222 23.78 3.10 -7.88
N MET A 223 22.92 2.25 -8.43
CA MET A 223 23.27 1.32 -9.50
C MET A 223 23.69 2.07 -10.78
N MET A 224 23.02 3.17 -11.11
CA MET A 224 23.43 4.02 -12.24
C MET A 224 24.83 4.62 -12.06
N ARG A 225 25.20 4.96 -10.82
CA ARG A 225 26.55 5.48 -10.53
C ARG A 225 27.62 4.42 -10.75
N SER A 226 27.38 3.15 -10.42
CA SER A 226 28.34 2.07 -10.66
C SER A 226 28.55 1.83 -12.16
N VAL A 227 27.48 1.76 -12.95
CA VAL A 227 27.55 1.61 -14.42
C VAL A 227 28.33 2.76 -15.05
N LYS A 228 28.02 4.02 -14.71
CA LYS A 228 28.76 5.20 -15.21
C LYS A 228 30.23 5.20 -14.81
N ARG A 229 30.58 4.61 -13.66
CA ARG A 229 31.97 4.52 -13.20
C ARG A 229 32.73 3.50 -14.03
N SER A 230 32.16 2.31 -14.25
CA SER A 230 32.77 1.27 -15.08
C SER A 230 32.95 1.73 -16.52
N LEU A 231 31.92 2.35 -17.11
CA LEU A 231 32.00 2.88 -18.48
C LEU A 231 33.08 3.97 -18.63
N ARG A 232 33.16 4.92 -17.68
CA ARG A 232 34.20 5.96 -17.68
C ARG A 232 35.61 5.39 -17.59
N ARG A 233 35.82 4.33 -16.79
CA ARG A 233 37.12 3.66 -16.71
C ARG A 233 37.49 2.99 -18.04
N LEU A 234 36.53 2.35 -18.69
CA LEU A 234 36.76 1.71 -19.99
C LEU A 234 37.07 2.76 -21.08
N MET A 235 36.31 3.86 -21.11
CA MET A 235 36.57 5.00 -21.99
C MET A 235 37.95 5.61 -21.77
N ALA A 236 38.36 5.79 -20.50
CA ALA A 236 39.70 6.30 -20.17
C ALA A 236 40.80 5.34 -20.66
N GLY A 237 40.59 4.02 -20.55
CA GLY A 237 41.52 3.05 -21.10
C GLY A 237 41.63 3.09 -22.62
N ILE A 238 40.51 3.27 -23.33
CA ILE A 238 40.50 3.45 -24.78
C ILE A 238 41.32 4.69 -25.17
N ASP A 239 41.14 5.81 -24.47
CA ASP A 239 41.88 7.04 -24.71
C ASP A 239 43.39 6.88 -24.46
N GLU A 240 43.79 6.20 -23.39
CA GLU A 240 45.20 5.88 -23.09
C GLU A 240 45.84 5.00 -24.17
N ILE A 241 45.16 3.94 -24.60
CA ILE A 241 45.63 3.10 -25.71
C ILE A 241 45.73 3.92 -27.01
N GLY A 242 44.76 4.79 -27.28
CA GLY A 242 44.73 5.68 -28.44
C GLY A 242 45.91 6.66 -28.50
N LYS A 243 46.39 7.13 -27.34
CA LYS A 243 47.61 7.96 -27.22
C LYS A 243 48.91 7.17 -27.41
N GLY A 244 48.83 5.85 -27.58
CA GLY A 244 49.98 4.97 -27.80
C GLY A 244 50.53 4.33 -26.53
N ASN A 245 49.91 4.53 -25.37
CA ASN A 245 50.30 3.89 -24.10
C ASN A 245 49.76 2.46 -24.02
N LEU A 246 50.37 1.54 -24.78
CA LEU A 246 49.92 0.15 -24.88
C LEU A 246 50.21 -0.69 -23.63
N ASP A 247 50.82 -0.12 -22.60
CA ASP A 247 51.02 -0.75 -21.29
C ASP A 247 49.87 -0.49 -20.32
N TYR A 248 48.98 0.46 -20.64
CA TYR A 248 47.81 0.73 -19.83
C TYR A 248 46.86 -0.47 -19.78
N ARG A 249 46.37 -0.83 -18.60
CA ARG A 249 45.39 -1.91 -18.40
C ARG A 249 44.21 -1.41 -17.58
N VAL A 250 43.01 -1.66 -18.07
CA VAL A 250 41.77 -1.29 -17.37
C VAL A 250 41.54 -2.31 -16.25
N ARG A 251 41.52 -1.83 -15.00
CA ARG A 251 41.15 -2.62 -13.82
C ARG A 251 39.73 -2.29 -13.40
N VAL A 252 38.84 -3.27 -13.48
CA VAL A 252 37.45 -3.17 -12.99
C VAL A 252 37.31 -4.11 -11.80
N ASN A 253 37.05 -3.55 -10.61
CA ASN A 253 36.70 -4.31 -9.42
C ASN A 253 35.21 -4.67 -9.44
N SER A 254 34.79 -5.40 -10.46
CA SER A 254 33.47 -6.01 -10.54
C SER A 254 33.64 -7.47 -10.95
N LYS A 255 32.63 -8.31 -10.69
CA LYS A 255 32.59 -9.71 -11.14
C LYS A 255 31.47 -9.94 -12.15
N ASP A 256 30.98 -8.86 -12.77
CA ASP A 256 29.89 -8.82 -13.73
C ASP A 256 30.42 -8.76 -15.17
N GLU A 257 29.53 -8.51 -16.12
CA GLU A 257 29.83 -8.40 -17.55
C GLU A 257 30.84 -7.28 -17.86
N PHE A 258 30.99 -6.26 -17.00
CA PHE A 258 32.01 -5.23 -17.17
C PHE A 258 33.42 -5.73 -16.88
N ALA A 259 33.56 -6.75 -16.03
CA ALA A 259 34.84 -7.40 -15.78
C ALA A 259 35.29 -8.22 -17.01
N GLU A 260 34.35 -8.94 -17.62
CA GLU A 260 34.59 -9.68 -18.86
C GLU A 260 34.99 -8.73 -20.00
N LEU A 261 34.26 -7.62 -20.17
CA LEU A 261 34.56 -6.60 -21.18
C LEU A 261 35.94 -5.97 -20.95
N ALA A 262 36.31 -5.66 -19.70
CA ALA A 262 37.64 -5.15 -19.37
C ALA A 262 38.75 -6.18 -19.68
N GLY A 263 38.48 -7.47 -19.43
CA GLY A 263 39.37 -8.56 -19.81
C GLY A 263 39.57 -8.66 -21.32
N ALA A 264 38.49 -8.60 -22.10
CA ALA A 264 38.55 -8.60 -23.56
C ALA A 264 39.32 -7.39 -24.10
N PHE A 265 39.06 -6.19 -23.56
CA PHE A 265 39.79 -4.97 -23.91
C PHE A 265 41.30 -5.10 -23.63
N ASN A 266 41.69 -5.61 -22.46
CA ASN A 266 43.09 -5.78 -22.10
C ASN A 266 43.82 -6.79 -23.01
N ARG A 267 43.14 -7.87 -23.43
CA ARG A 267 43.69 -8.83 -24.41
C ARG A 267 43.94 -8.18 -25.76
N MET A 268 43.01 -7.35 -26.23
CA MET A 268 43.18 -6.59 -27.48
C MET A 268 44.36 -5.62 -27.39
N ALA A 269 44.48 -4.87 -26.29
CA ALA A 269 45.61 -3.96 -26.06
C ALA A 269 46.97 -4.70 -26.08
N GLU A 270 47.04 -5.88 -25.46
CA GLU A 270 48.22 -6.74 -25.49
C GLU A 270 48.56 -7.23 -26.91
N GLN A 271 47.55 -7.62 -27.69
CA GLN A 271 47.74 -8.05 -29.07
C GLN A 271 48.27 -6.92 -29.96
N ILE A 272 47.75 -5.69 -29.79
CA ILE A 272 48.24 -4.50 -30.49
C ILE A 272 49.71 -4.22 -30.11
N LYS A 273 50.05 -4.33 -28.82
CA LYS A 273 51.43 -4.16 -28.34
C LYS A 273 52.39 -5.14 -29.02
N ARG A 274 52.05 -6.43 -29.01
CA ARG A 274 52.88 -7.48 -29.62
C ARG A 274 53.06 -7.26 -31.12
N SER A 275 51.99 -6.98 -31.84
CA SER A 275 52.06 -6.72 -33.29
C SER A 275 52.96 -5.53 -33.61
N ARG A 276 52.89 -4.45 -32.81
CA ARG A 276 53.78 -3.28 -33.00
C ARG A 276 55.25 -3.59 -32.70
N GLU A 277 55.53 -4.42 -31.70
CA GLU A 277 56.90 -4.88 -31.41
C GLU A 277 57.46 -5.78 -32.51
N GLU A 278 56.65 -6.69 -33.05
CA GLU A 278 57.01 -7.57 -34.16
C GLU A 278 57.34 -6.76 -35.41
N ILE A 279 56.50 -5.78 -35.78
CA ILE A 279 56.75 -4.87 -36.90
C ILE A 279 58.08 -4.13 -36.69
N LYS A 280 58.31 -3.53 -35.50
CA LYS A 280 59.57 -2.84 -35.20
C LYS A 280 60.80 -3.75 -35.29
N ARG A 281 60.68 -5.02 -34.87
CA ARG A 281 61.78 -5.99 -34.99
C ARG A 281 62.05 -6.32 -36.46
N ALA A 282 61.00 -6.51 -37.26
CA ALA A 282 61.11 -6.77 -38.69
C ALA A 282 61.76 -5.58 -39.43
N GLU A 283 61.35 -4.34 -39.14
CA GLU A 283 61.96 -3.11 -39.68
C GLU A 283 63.45 -3.02 -39.34
N LYS A 284 63.82 -3.25 -38.07
CA LYS A 284 65.23 -3.26 -37.65
C LYS A 284 66.04 -4.32 -38.37
N MET A 285 65.50 -5.54 -38.51
CA MET A 285 66.18 -6.62 -39.22
C MET A 285 66.35 -6.29 -40.71
N ALA A 286 65.35 -5.66 -41.34
CA ALA A 286 65.43 -5.24 -42.73
C ALA A 286 66.52 -4.17 -42.93
N ALA A 287 66.55 -3.14 -42.08
CA ALA A 287 67.60 -2.11 -42.09
C ALA A 287 69.00 -2.71 -41.86
N TRP A 288 69.12 -3.70 -40.95
CA TRP A 288 70.38 -4.41 -40.73
C TRP A 288 70.83 -5.28 -41.89
N ARG A 289 69.91 -5.91 -42.62
CA ARG A 289 70.26 -6.63 -43.86
C ARG A 289 70.80 -5.66 -44.91
N GLU A 290 70.19 -4.50 -45.06
CA GLU A 290 70.65 -3.49 -46.02
C GLU A 290 72.06 -2.97 -45.68
N VAL A 291 72.29 -2.62 -44.41
CA VAL A 291 73.62 -2.19 -43.95
C VAL A 291 74.64 -3.31 -44.12
N ALA A 292 74.32 -4.55 -43.75
CA ALA A 292 75.21 -5.69 -43.91
C ALA A 292 75.56 -5.95 -45.39
N GLN A 293 74.58 -5.85 -46.29
CA GLN A 293 74.81 -6.02 -47.73
C GLN A 293 75.69 -4.91 -48.29
N LYS A 294 75.46 -3.65 -47.88
CA LYS A 294 76.30 -2.52 -48.28
C LYS A 294 77.73 -2.67 -47.77
N LEU A 295 77.92 -3.03 -46.49
CA LEU A 295 79.24 -3.30 -45.91
C LEU A 295 79.93 -4.47 -46.62
N ALA A 296 79.21 -5.55 -46.95
CA ALA A 296 79.78 -6.67 -47.68
C ALA A 296 80.30 -6.24 -49.07
N HIS A 297 79.55 -5.39 -49.78
CA HIS A 297 80.01 -4.80 -51.05
C HIS A 297 81.24 -3.91 -50.85
N GLU A 298 81.23 -3.03 -49.84
CA GLU A 298 82.34 -2.11 -49.57
C GLU A 298 83.61 -2.84 -49.09
N ILE A 299 83.50 -3.96 -48.37
CA ILE A 299 84.65 -4.80 -47.96
C ILE A 299 85.19 -5.60 -49.15
N LYS A 300 84.33 -6.08 -50.04
CA LYS A 300 84.76 -6.84 -51.22
C LYS A 300 85.58 -5.99 -52.18
N ASN A 301 85.28 -4.70 -52.28
CA ASN A 301 85.94 -3.75 -53.18
C ASN A 301 87.46 -3.62 -52.96
N PRO A 302 87.99 -3.39 -51.75
CA PRO A 302 89.43 -3.37 -51.49
C PRO A 302 90.02 -4.79 -51.39
N LEU A 303 89.27 -5.78 -50.89
CA LEU A 303 89.81 -7.12 -50.68
C LEU A 303 90.09 -7.86 -51.99
N THR A 304 89.28 -7.66 -53.03
CA THR A 304 89.44 -8.37 -54.31
C THR A 304 90.75 -7.99 -55.02
N PRO A 305 91.09 -6.69 -55.19
CA PRO A 305 92.40 -6.29 -55.69
C PRO A 305 93.55 -6.75 -54.80
N ILE A 306 93.46 -6.63 -53.46
CA ILE A 306 94.50 -7.10 -52.54
C ILE A 306 94.75 -8.61 -52.74
N GLN A 307 93.69 -9.41 -52.83
CA GLN A 307 93.78 -10.84 -53.06
C GLN A 307 94.41 -11.17 -54.42
N LEU A 308 94.04 -10.46 -55.49
CA LEU A 308 94.62 -10.63 -56.83
C LEU A 308 96.09 -10.22 -56.87
N SER A 309 96.45 -9.10 -56.24
CA SER A 309 97.85 -8.65 -56.09
C SER A 309 98.67 -9.69 -55.34
N ALA A 310 98.16 -10.22 -54.23
CA ALA A 310 98.81 -11.31 -53.49
C ALA A 310 98.96 -12.59 -54.32
N GLN A 311 97.95 -12.97 -55.11
CA GLN A 311 98.04 -14.12 -56.01
C GLN A 311 99.09 -13.92 -57.11
N ARG A 312 99.16 -12.73 -57.70
CA ARG A 312 100.15 -12.37 -58.72
C ARG A 312 101.57 -12.40 -58.15
N LEU A 313 101.78 -11.77 -56.98
CA LEU A 313 103.04 -11.81 -56.24
C LEU A 313 103.48 -13.25 -55.97
N ARG A 314 102.59 -14.08 -55.44
CA ARG A 314 102.88 -15.50 -55.14
C ARG A 314 103.24 -16.31 -56.39
N ARG A 315 102.58 -16.05 -57.53
CA ARG A 315 102.87 -16.73 -58.80
C ARG A 315 104.24 -16.34 -59.36
N ARG A 316 104.57 -15.04 -59.31
CA ARG A 316 105.85 -14.49 -59.79
C ARG A 316 107.04 -14.94 -58.95
N TYR A 317 106.88 -14.95 -57.62
CA TYR A 317 107.89 -15.48 -56.70
C TYR A 317 108.23 -16.96 -56.99
N ARG A 318 107.21 -17.80 -57.23
CA ARG A 318 107.40 -19.22 -57.55
C ARG A 318 108.04 -19.48 -58.92
N SER A 319 107.98 -18.53 -59.86
CA SER A 319 108.64 -18.67 -61.17
C SER A 319 110.15 -18.41 -61.14
N GLY A 320 110.73 -17.94 -60.03
CA GLY A 320 112.17 -17.71 -59.89
C GLY A 320 112.71 -16.42 -60.52
N ASP A 321 111.84 -15.59 -61.10
CA ASP A 321 112.16 -14.26 -61.64
C ASP A 321 112.27 -13.23 -60.51
N ARG A 322 113.49 -12.97 -60.01
CA ARG A 322 113.73 -12.04 -58.89
C ARG A 322 113.52 -10.58 -59.28
N GLU A 323 114.08 -10.13 -60.40
CA GLU A 323 113.94 -8.74 -60.86
C GLU A 323 112.48 -8.40 -61.14
N GLY A 324 111.76 -9.26 -61.87
CA GLY A 324 110.35 -9.07 -62.17
C GLY A 324 109.41 -9.31 -60.99
N PHE A 325 109.91 -9.80 -59.85
CA PHE A 325 109.16 -9.88 -58.59
C PHE A 325 109.27 -8.60 -57.77
N GLU A 326 110.48 -8.03 -57.62
CA GLU A 326 110.67 -6.78 -56.89
C GLU A 326 109.91 -5.62 -57.54
N GLU A 327 109.97 -5.51 -58.88
CA GLU A 327 109.21 -4.49 -59.61
C GLU A 327 107.68 -4.67 -59.48
N LEU A 328 107.20 -5.91 -59.38
CA LEU A 328 105.79 -6.22 -59.17
C LEU A 328 105.36 -5.95 -57.72
N LEU A 329 106.23 -6.21 -56.75
CA LEU A 329 106.02 -5.97 -55.33
C LEU A 329 105.82 -4.48 -55.06
N ASP A 330 106.76 -3.64 -55.49
CA ASP A 330 106.68 -2.19 -55.31
C ASP A 330 105.40 -1.64 -55.95
N ARG A 331 105.08 -2.08 -57.16
CA ARG A 331 103.86 -1.67 -57.86
C ARG A 331 102.58 -2.10 -57.13
N CYS A 332 102.54 -3.31 -56.58
CA CYS A 332 101.38 -3.81 -55.81
C CYS A 332 101.24 -3.07 -54.47
N VAL A 333 102.35 -2.80 -53.78
CA VAL A 333 102.38 -2.08 -52.50
C VAL A 333 101.94 -0.64 -52.70
N ASP A 334 102.46 0.06 -53.72
CA ASP A 334 102.05 1.43 -54.06
C ASP A 334 100.56 1.52 -54.41
N THR A 335 100.01 0.50 -55.09
CA THR A 335 98.59 0.43 -55.44
C THR A 335 97.68 0.18 -54.23
N ILE A 336 98.20 -0.46 -53.16
CA ILE A 336 97.44 -0.74 -51.93
C ILE A 336 97.52 0.42 -50.94
N ILE A 337 98.63 1.18 -50.95
CA ILE A 337 98.85 2.31 -50.02
C ILE A 337 98.22 3.63 -50.52
N ARG A 338 98.01 3.80 -51.84
CA ARG A 338 97.31 4.96 -52.44
C ARG A 338 95.79 4.87 -52.34
#